data_AF-A0A7X2HNB9-F1
#
_entry.id   AF-A0A7X2HNB9-F1
#
_cell.length_a   1.000
_cell.length_b   1.000
_cell.length_c   1.000
_cell.angle_alpha   90.00
_cell.angle_beta   90.00
_cell.angle_gamma   90.00
#
_symmetry.space_group_name_H-M   'P 1'
#
loop_
_entity.id
_entity.type
_entity.pdbx_description
1 polymer ?
#
loop_
_entity_poly.entity_id
_entity_poly.type
_entity_poly.pdbx_seq_one_letter_code
_entity_poly.pdbx_strand_id
1 'polypeptide(L)' 'MNAAEPEDEHYAYVRDIADRLGLPPHVVAPVFRETLQTLAAGATVETFVVLLAAKKTLTKLGKMPSRDSTSQ' A
#
# COMPACT_ATOMS: atom_id res chain seq x y z
N MET A 1 9.31 14.12 -30.57
CA MET A 1 9.95 13.32 -29.52
C MET A 1 8.83 12.63 -28.76
N ASN A 2 8.61 11.34 -29.00
CA ASN A 2 7.58 10.58 -28.27
C ASN A 2 8.08 10.40 -26.84
N ALA A 3 7.38 11.00 -25.88
CA ALA A 3 7.61 10.72 -24.47
C ALA A 3 7.39 9.22 -24.27
N ALA A 4 8.42 8.50 -23.83
CA ALA A 4 8.26 7.13 -23.38
C ALA A 4 7.17 7.16 -22.29
N GLU A 5 6.11 6.40 -22.50
CA GLU A 5 5.04 6.33 -21.50
C GLU A 5 5.67 5.76 -20.22
N PRO A 6 5.57 6.45 -19.06
CA PRO A 6 6.17 6.01 -17.80
C PRO A 6 5.56 4.70 -17.27
N GLU A 7 4.60 4.13 -18.00
CA GLU A 7 3.96 2.86 -17.71
C GLU A 7 4.95 1.69 -17.78
N ASP A 8 5.96 1.73 -18.66
CA ASP A 8 6.90 0.61 -18.83
C ASP A 8 8.01 0.55 -17.77
N GLU A 9 8.60 1.69 -17.37
CA GLU A 9 9.77 1.70 -16.47
C GLU A 9 9.44 1.17 -15.07
N HIS A 10 8.24 1.47 -14.58
CA HIS A 10 7.79 1.05 -13.26
C HIS A 10 7.14 -0.33 -13.24
N TYR A 11 6.69 -0.83 -14.39
CA TYR A 11 6.01 -2.12 -14.48
C TYR A 11 6.93 -3.30 -14.13
N ALA A 12 8.23 -3.20 -14.45
CA ALA A 12 9.21 -4.21 -14.06
C ALA A 12 9.27 -4.41 -12.54
N TYR A 13 9.26 -3.31 -11.77
CA TYR A 13 9.22 -3.37 -10.31
C TYR A 13 7.90 -3.90 -9.78
N VAL A 14 6.78 -3.51 -10.39
CA VAL A 14 5.46 -4.05 -10.01
C VAL A 14 5.41 -5.55 -10.21
N ARG A 15 5.94 -6.08 -11.32
CA ARG A 15 6.03 -7.53 -11.58
C ARG A 15 6.94 -8.24 -10.57
N ASP A 16 8.15 -7.73 -10.33
CA ASP A 16 9.07 -8.34 -9.35
C ASP A 16 8.43 -8.45 -7.96
N ILE A 17 7.79 -7.37 -7.51
CA ILE A 17 7.11 -7.35 -6.21
C ILE A 17 5.90 -8.30 -6.21
N ALA A 18 5.13 -8.32 -7.29
CA ALA A 18 3.99 -9.22 -7.46
C ALA A 18 4.41 -10.69 -7.37
N ASP A 19 5.47 -11.08 -8.08
CA ASP A 19 6.01 -12.44 -8.07
C ASP A 19 6.51 -12.83 -6.68
N ARG A 20 7.24 -11.94 -6.00
CA ARG A 20 7.75 -12.17 -4.64
C ARG A 20 6.65 -12.30 -3.59
N LEU A 21 5.52 -11.64 -3.79
CA LEU A 21 4.37 -11.69 -2.88
C LEU A 21 3.34 -12.76 -3.27
N GLY A 22 3.47 -13.38 -4.45
CA GLY A 22 2.45 -14.28 -5.00
C GLY A 22 1.11 -13.58 -5.27
N LEU A 23 1.14 -12.29 -5.60
CA LEU A 23 -0.05 -11.47 -5.85
C LEU A 23 -0.16 -11.06 -7.32
N PRO A 24 -1.37 -10.81 -7.85
CA PRO A 24 -1.50 -10.27 -9.20
C PRO A 24 -0.91 -8.85 -9.33
N PRO A 25 -0.24 -8.50 -10.45
CA PRO A 25 0.33 -7.16 -10.66
C PRO A 25 -0.68 -6.01 -10.50
N HIS A 26 -1.95 -6.21 -10.89
CA HIS A 26 -2.99 -5.19 -10.76
C HIS A 26 -3.37 -4.88 -9.30
N VAL A 27 -3.10 -5.79 -8.36
CA VAL A 27 -3.26 -5.56 -6.92
C VAL A 27 -2.08 -4.77 -6.36
N VAL A 28 -0.88 -5.00 -6.88
CA VAL A 28 0.37 -4.38 -6.41
C VAL A 28 0.55 -2.97 -6.97
N ALA A 29 0.21 -2.75 -8.24
CA ALA A 29 0.37 -1.48 -8.95
C ALA A 29 -0.16 -0.24 -8.20
N PRO A 30 -1.39 -0.21 -7.65
CA PRO A 30 -1.89 0.97 -6.95
C PRO A 30 -1.09 1.27 -5.67
N VAL A 31 -0.73 0.23 -4.90
CA VAL A 31 0.05 0.39 -3.67
C VAL A 31 1.46 0.89 -3.96
N PHE A 32 2.08 0.35 -5.02
CA PHE A 32 3.39 0.80 -5.49
C PHE A 32 3.37 2.29 -5.88
N ARG A 33 2.38 2.73 -6.66
CA ARG A 33 2.22 4.14 -7.07
C ARG A 33 2.01 5.07 -5.88
N GLU A 34 1.14 4.69 -4.93
CA GLU A 34 0.90 5.46 -3.69
C GLU A 34 2.18 5.58 -2.85
N THR A 35 2.97 4.50 -2.79
CA THR A 35 4.26 4.49 -2.08
C THR A 35 5.26 5.44 -2.74
N LEU A 36 5.44 5.37 -4.05
CA LEU A 36 6.33 6.28 -4.79
C LEU A 36 5.92 7.74 -4.62
N GLN A 37 4.63 8.05 -4.70
CA GLN A 37 4.12 9.40 -4.51
C GLN A 37 4.40 9.92 -3.09
N THR A 38 4.22 9.06 -2.08
CA THR A 38 4.49 9.42 -0.68
C THR A 38 5.97 9.70 -0.46
N LEU A 39 6.86 8.87 -1.01
CA LEU A 39 8.30 9.08 -0.95
C LEU A 39 8.72 10.34 -1.73
N ALA A 40 8.15 10.58 -2.90
CA ALA A 40 8.41 11.78 -3.71
C ALA A 40 7.97 13.07 -3.01
N ALA A 41 6.95 13.01 -2.15
CA ALA A 41 6.53 14.12 -1.29
C ALA A 41 7.46 14.39 -0.09
N GLY A 42 8.60 13.67 -0.01
CA GLY A 42 9.59 13.85 1.05
C GLY A 42 9.34 13.03 2.31
N ALA A 43 8.37 12.09 2.28
CA ALA A 43 8.19 11.17 3.39
C ALA A 43 9.38 10.21 3.47
N THR A 44 9.88 9.98 4.69
CA THR A 44 10.88 8.93 4.91
C THR A 44 10.23 7.55 4.84
N VAL A 45 11.03 6.53 4.50
CA VAL A 45 10.59 5.12 4.55
C VAL A 45 10.08 4.77 5.95
N GLU A 46 10.73 5.28 7.00
CA GLU A 46 10.32 5.09 8.40
C GLU A 46 8.91 5.63 8.65
N THR A 47 8.62 6.85 8.17
CA THR A 47 7.30 7.47 8.27
C THR A 47 6.24 6.64 7.55
N PHE A 48 6.56 6.13 6.36
CA PHE A 48 5.66 5.28 5.59
C PHE A 48 5.31 3.98 6.35
N VAL A 49 6.31 3.33 6.96
CA VAL A 49 6.09 2.11 7.76
C VAL A 49 5.21 2.38 8.98
N VAL A 50 5.45 3.50 9.69
CA VAL A 50 4.61 3.91 10.84
C VAL A 50 3.16 4.14 10.42
N LEU A 51 2.93 4.87 9.32
CA LEU A 51 1.59 5.13 8.80
C LEU A 51 0.90 3.83 8.34
N LEU A 52 1.63 2.93 7.71
CA LEU A 52 1.10 1.62 7.29
C LEU A 52 0.71 0.76 8.50
N ALA A 53 1.52 0.75 9.55
CA ALA A 53 1.21 0.05 10.79
C ALA A 53 -0.04 0.65 11.47
N ALA A 54 -0.13 1.98 11.55
CA ALA A 54 -1.29 2.68 12.08
C ALA A 54 -2.58 2.33 11.30
N LYS A 55 -2.52 2.36 9.96
CA LYS A 55 -3.65 1.98 9.08
C LYS A 55 -4.11 0.53 9.32
N LYS A 56 -3.17 -0.41 9.48
CA LYS A 56 -3.49 -1.81 9.82
C LYS A 56 -4.16 -1.92 11.19
N THR A 57 -3.67 -1.20 12.19
CA THR A 57 -4.27 -1.17 13.53
C THR A 57 -5.69 -0.61 13.50
N LEU A 58 -5.90 0.54 12.84
CA LEU A 58 -7.23 1.14 12.68
C LEU A 58 -8.21 0.21 11.96
N THR A 59 -7.75 -0.46 10.89
CA THR A 59 -8.57 -1.45 10.18
C THR A 59 -8.94 -2.64 11.05
N LYS A 60 -8.04 -3.10 11.93
CA LYS A 60 -8.32 -4.17 12.90
C LYS A 60 -9.34 -3.73 13.96
N LEU A 61 -9.20 -2.51 14.47
CA LEU A 61 -10.12 -1.95 15.47
C LEU A 61 -11.52 -1.73 14.89
N GLY A 62 -11.63 -1.20 13.67
CA GLY A 62 -12.93 -1.03 13.00
C GLY A 62 -13.61 -2.35 12.61
N LYS A 63 -12.88 -3.46 12.59
CA LYS A 63 -13.41 -4.81 12.37
C LYS A 63 -13.74 -5.56 13.66
N MET A 64 -13.41 -5.02 14.85
CA MET A 64 -13.91 -5.60 16.09
C MET A 64 -15.42 -5.35 16.17
N PRO A 65 -16.25 -6.40 16.28
CA PRO A 65 -17.66 -6.19 16.59
C PRO A 65 -17.72 -5.49 17.93
N SER A 66 -18.49 -4.40 18.00
CA SER A 66 -18.88 -3.79 19.27
C SER A 66 -19.42 -4.92 20.15
N ARG A 67 -18.65 -5.32 21.16
CA ARG A 67 -19.19 -6.12 22.25
C ARG A 67 -20.10 -5.16 23.00
N ASP A 68 -21.36 -5.11 22.59
CA ASP A 68 -22.42 -4.56 23.42
C ASP A 68 -22.41 -5.36 24.71
N SER A 69 -21.97 -4.70 25.77
CA SER A 69 -22.15 -5.13 27.14
C SER A 69 -23.65 -5.14 27.44
N THR A 70 -24.35 -6.20 27.02
CA THR A 70 -25.67 -6.50 27.57
C THR A 70 -25.44 -7.15 28.93
N SER A 71 -25.32 -6.31 29.97
CA SER A 71 -25.55 -6.73 31.34
C SER A 71 -27.02 -7.14 31.45
N GLN A 72 -27.26 -8.42 31.78
CA GLN A 72 -28.49 -8.88 32.42
C GLN A 72 -28.21 -9.06 33.91
#